data_AF-A0A962E9M7-F1
#
_entry.id   AF-A0A962E9M7-F1
#
_cell.length_a   1.000
_cell.length_b   1.000
_cell.length_c   1.000
_cell.angle_alpha   90.00
_cell.angle_beta   90.00
_cell.angle_gamma   90.00
#
_symmetry.space_group_name_H-M   'P 1'
#
loop_
_entity.id
_entity.type
_entity.pdbx_description
1 polymer ?
#
loop_
_entity_poly.entity_id
_entity_poly.type
_entity_poly.pdbx_seq_one_letter_code
_entity_poly.pdbx_strand_id
1 'polypeptide(L)'
;MMRIRSGSAWWFILVLALITLLGWRYLSREPVDARSASDLPDAEGHATQPVADSAVPADPPTPGEAGQEAMSNDGPNIASYAIESSDAALPPPGAALAQTYVELKRRAQAGDNRASCRLATDIGRCARLERERSYLQSITREASIAERDSAIEAEAIARAARQTRDLEQLEAICKGFTPESPHEAWDFLLLAAERGDVRAMVGLAARPPLDESY
;
A
#
# COMPACT_ATOMS: atom_id res chain seq x y z
N MET A 1 -41.87 48.31 -24.68
CA MET A 1 -41.36 47.33 -25.68
C MET A 1 -39.89 47.08 -25.37
N MET A 2 -39.59 45.96 -24.72
CA MET A 2 -38.26 45.62 -24.22
C MET A 2 -37.56 44.73 -25.27
N ARG A 3 -36.55 45.27 -25.97
CA ARG A 3 -35.75 44.53 -26.96
C ARG A 3 -34.81 43.58 -26.22
N ILE A 4 -35.18 42.30 -26.17
CA ILE A 4 -34.30 41.22 -25.70
C ILE A 4 -33.12 41.14 -26.67
N ARG A 5 -31.91 41.44 -26.19
CA ARG A 5 -30.66 41.30 -26.95
C ARG A 5 -30.44 39.82 -27.27
N SER A 6 -30.55 39.46 -28.54
CA SER A 6 -30.44 38.10 -29.10
C SER A 6 -29.08 37.41 -28.87
N GLY A 7 -28.13 38.05 -28.19
CA GLY A 7 -26.80 37.50 -27.92
C GLY A 7 -26.77 36.41 -26.86
N SER A 8 -27.75 36.35 -25.95
CA SER A 8 -27.77 35.34 -24.88
C SER A 8 -28.21 33.96 -25.36
N ALA A 9 -29.08 33.88 -26.38
CA ALA A 9 -29.62 32.61 -26.88
C ALA A 9 -28.53 31.70 -27.48
N TRP A 10 -27.55 32.28 -28.17
CA TRP A 10 -26.44 31.54 -28.78
C TRP A 10 -25.51 30.90 -27.74
N TRP A 11 -25.33 31.55 -26.59
CA TRP A 11 -24.48 31.03 -25.52
C TRP A 11 -25.09 29.78 -24.88
N PHE A 12 -26.40 29.75 -24.65
CA PHE A 12 -27.09 28.56 -24.12
C PHE A 12 -26.99 27.37 -25.08
N ILE A 13 -27.13 27.59 -26.39
CA ILE A 13 -27.00 26.52 -27.38
C ILE A 13 -25.60 25.91 -27.37
N LEU A 14 -24.55 26.74 -27.29
CA LEU A 14 -23.17 26.28 -27.20
C LEU A 14 -22.89 25.46 -25.93
N VAL A 15 -23.38 25.92 -24.78
CA VAL A 15 -23.21 25.19 -23.51
C VAL A 15 -23.93 23.84 -23.55
N LEU A 16 -25.15 23.80 -24.10
CA LEU A 16 -25.94 22.57 -24.19
C LEU A 16 -25.30 21.57 -25.16
N ALA A 17 -24.75 22.03 -26.29
CA ALA A 17 -23.98 21.21 -27.22
C ALA A 17 -22.68 20.67 -26.62
N LEU A 18 -21.99 21.45 -25.77
CA LEU A 18 -20.79 20.99 -25.08
C LEU A 18 -21.10 19.90 -24.06
N ILE A 19 -22.19 20.05 -23.29
CA ILE A 19 -22.64 19.07 -22.30
C ILE A 19 -23.05 17.76 -22.98
N THR A 20 -23.75 17.80 -24.11
CA THR A 20 -24.11 16.57 -24.84
C THR A 20 -22.90 15.88 -25.44
N LEU A 21 -21.92 16.62 -25.97
CA LEU A 21 -20.64 16.06 -26.45
C LEU A 21 -19.84 15.39 -25.33
N LEU A 22 -19.73 16.04 -24.16
CA LEU A 22 -19.03 15.49 -23.00
C LEU A 22 -19.76 14.26 -22.44
N GLY A 23 -21.08 14.31 -22.34
CA GLY A 23 -21.91 13.19 -21.91
C GLY A 23 -21.80 11.99 -22.84
N TRP A 24 -21.82 12.21 -24.16
CA TRP A 24 -21.64 11.12 -25.14
C TRP A 24 -20.23 10.51 -25.03
N ARG A 25 -19.18 11.33 -24.91
CA ARG A 25 -17.82 10.80 -24.72
C ARG A 25 -17.66 9.98 -23.45
N TYR A 26 -18.40 10.33 -22.38
CA TYR A 26 -18.38 9.59 -21.13
C TYR A 26 -19.15 8.27 -21.22
N LEU A 27 -20.31 8.24 -21.91
CA LEU A 27 -21.09 7.01 -22.11
C LEU A 27 -20.45 6.05 -23.13
N SER A 28 -19.69 6.56 -24.10
CA SER A 28 -18.99 5.74 -25.11
C SER A 28 -17.70 5.11 -24.59
N ARG A 29 -17.34 5.29 -23.32
CA ARG A 29 -16.28 4.50 -22.69
C ARG A 29 -16.85 3.12 -22.45
N GLU A 30 -16.59 2.21 -23.38
CA GLU A 30 -16.93 0.80 -23.23
C GLU A 30 -16.39 0.31 -21.88
N PRO A 31 -17.18 -0.45 -21.11
CA PRO A 31 -16.68 -1.08 -19.90
C PRO A 31 -15.52 -1.97 -20.33
N VAL A 32 -14.33 -1.69 -19.79
CA VAL A 32 -13.15 -2.55 -19.95
C VAL A 32 -13.61 -3.94 -19.54
N ASP A 33 -13.68 -4.84 -20.52
CA ASP A 33 -14.16 -6.20 -20.36
C ASP A 33 -13.48 -6.82 -19.14
N ALA A 34 -14.25 -7.05 -18.08
CA ALA A 34 -13.87 -7.88 -16.94
C ALA A 34 -13.85 -9.38 -17.32
N ARG A 35 -13.44 -9.69 -18.56
CA ARG A 35 -13.26 -11.04 -19.10
C ARG A 35 -11.77 -11.29 -19.28
N SER A 36 -11.14 -11.84 -18.25
CA SER A 36 -10.04 -12.83 -18.34
C SER A 36 -9.44 -13.10 -16.95
N ALA A 37 -10.27 -13.49 -15.98
CA ALA A 37 -9.80 -14.01 -14.69
C ALA A 37 -10.33 -15.43 -14.40
N SER A 38 -10.92 -16.10 -15.39
CA SER A 38 -11.47 -17.44 -15.28
C SER A 38 -10.58 -18.54 -15.89
N ASP A 39 -9.37 -18.22 -16.33
CA ASP A 39 -8.35 -19.20 -16.76
C ASP A 39 -7.22 -19.32 -15.72
N LEU A 40 -7.58 -19.53 -14.45
CA LEU A 40 -6.64 -20.11 -13.49
C LEU A 40 -6.92 -21.62 -13.47
N PRO A 41 -5.91 -22.47 -13.75
CA PRO A 41 -6.07 -23.91 -13.64
C PRO A 41 -6.46 -24.27 -12.21
N ASP A 42 -7.53 -25.05 -12.08
CA ASP A 42 -7.95 -25.65 -10.83
C ASP A 42 -6.74 -26.31 -10.14
N ALA A 43 -6.34 -25.74 -9.01
CA ALA A 43 -5.36 -26.35 -8.13
C ALA A 43 -6.04 -27.55 -7.45
N GLU A 44 -6.08 -28.67 -8.16
CA GLU A 44 -6.52 -29.96 -7.62
C GLU A 44 -5.65 -30.31 -6.39
N GLY A 45 -6.30 -30.30 -5.24
CA GLY A 45 -6.13 -31.28 -4.17
C GLY A 45 -4.71 -31.68 -3.78
N HIS A 46 -3.97 -30.80 -3.12
CA HIS A 46 -2.93 -31.28 -2.19
C HIS A 46 -3.59 -31.68 -0.88
N ALA A 47 -4.08 -32.91 -0.87
CA ALA A 47 -4.52 -33.61 0.33
C ALA A 47 -3.39 -33.55 1.37
N THR A 48 -3.72 -32.99 2.54
CA THR A 48 -2.86 -32.95 3.71
C THR A 48 -2.55 -34.38 4.13
N GLN A 49 -1.36 -34.89 3.80
CA GLN A 49 -0.88 -36.15 4.35
C GLN A 49 -0.66 -35.95 5.87
N PRO A 50 -1.22 -36.80 6.74
CA PRO A 50 -0.89 -36.81 8.15
C PRO A 50 0.57 -37.23 8.30
N VAL A 51 1.39 -36.36 8.89
CA VAL A 51 2.79 -36.65 9.22
C VAL A 51 2.78 -37.69 10.35
N ALA A 52 2.92 -38.95 9.96
CA ALA A 52 3.16 -40.04 10.90
C ALA A 52 4.60 -39.95 11.43
N ASP A 53 4.73 -39.99 12.76
CA ASP A 53 5.98 -40.19 13.48
C ASP A 53 6.80 -41.32 12.87
N SER A 54 7.89 -40.98 12.18
CA SER A 54 8.95 -41.91 11.81
C SER A 54 10.21 -41.53 12.56
N ALA A 55 10.37 -42.15 13.72
CA ALA A 55 11.66 -42.28 14.38
C ALA A 55 12.59 -43.10 13.48
N VAL A 56 13.61 -42.46 12.89
CA VAL A 56 14.71 -43.13 12.21
C VAL A 56 15.99 -42.90 13.03
N PRO A 57 16.71 -43.97 13.40
CA PRO A 57 17.96 -43.87 14.15
C PRO A 57 19.12 -43.42 13.26
N ALA A 58 20.15 -42.92 13.93
CA ALA A 58 21.35 -42.28 13.39
C ALA A 58 22.14 -43.11 12.38
N ASP A 59 22.70 -42.41 11.38
CA ASP A 59 24.12 -42.51 11.04
C ASP A 59 24.61 -41.18 10.40
N PRO A 60 25.81 -40.67 10.76
CA PRO A 60 26.35 -39.45 10.20
C PRO A 60 26.93 -39.69 8.79
N PRO A 61 26.54 -38.92 7.76
CA PRO A 61 27.19 -38.99 6.47
C PRO A 61 28.58 -38.33 6.52
N THR A 62 29.58 -39.11 6.14
CA THR A 62 30.97 -38.70 5.87
C THR A 62 31.01 -37.54 4.87
N PRO A 63 31.75 -36.45 5.12
CA PRO A 63 31.89 -35.35 4.17
C PRO A 63 32.64 -35.81 2.92
N GLY A 64 31.93 -35.95 1.82
CA GLY A 64 32.51 -36.06 0.49
C GLY A 64 33.03 -34.70 0.04
N GLU A 65 34.34 -34.62 -0.12
CA GLU A 65 35.11 -33.55 -0.76
C GLU A 65 34.71 -33.42 -2.24
N ALA A 66 33.56 -32.76 -2.49
CA ALA A 66 33.14 -32.37 -3.83
C ALA A 66 33.56 -30.91 -4.04
N GLY A 67 34.40 -30.70 -5.06
CA GLY A 67 35.10 -29.46 -5.36
C GLY A 67 34.25 -28.20 -5.19
N GLN A 68 34.68 -27.36 -4.24
CA GLN A 68 34.40 -25.93 -4.28
C GLN A 68 35.13 -25.36 -5.50
N GLU A 69 34.47 -25.42 -6.66
CA GLU A 69 34.73 -24.44 -7.71
C GLU A 69 34.36 -23.09 -7.13
N ALA A 70 35.39 -22.40 -6.61
CA ALA A 70 35.34 -21.01 -6.24
C ALA A 70 34.96 -20.21 -7.49
N MET A 71 33.66 -20.09 -7.75
CA MET A 71 33.14 -19.05 -8.61
C MET A 71 33.64 -17.74 -8.00
N SER A 72 34.67 -17.18 -8.61
CA SER A 72 35.19 -15.84 -8.33
C SER A 72 34.01 -14.90 -8.45
N ASN A 73 33.44 -14.56 -7.30
CA ASN A 73 32.32 -13.66 -7.21
C ASN A 73 32.92 -12.25 -7.27
N ASP A 74 33.50 -11.90 -8.42
CA ASP A 74 33.92 -10.54 -8.80
C ASP A 74 32.70 -9.63 -9.04
N GLY A 75 31.59 -9.91 -8.35
CA GLY A 75 30.51 -8.98 -8.19
C GLY A 75 30.95 -7.83 -7.29
N PRO A 76 30.36 -6.64 -7.46
CA PRO A 76 30.65 -5.50 -6.59
C PRO A 76 30.52 -5.94 -5.13
N ASN A 77 31.58 -5.75 -4.34
CA ASN A 77 31.60 -6.13 -2.93
C ASN A 77 30.50 -5.34 -2.19
N ILE A 78 29.34 -5.98 -2.05
CA ILE A 78 28.15 -5.36 -1.44
C ILE A 78 28.39 -5.07 0.05
N ALA A 79 29.39 -5.71 0.67
CA ALA A 79 29.77 -5.45 2.05
C ALA A 79 30.40 -4.07 2.24
N SER A 80 30.93 -3.43 1.17
CA SER A 80 31.47 -2.07 1.24
C SER A 80 30.39 -0.98 1.27
N TYR A 81 29.11 -1.31 1.03
CA TYR A 81 28.00 -0.36 1.12
C TYR A 81 27.28 -0.42 2.47
N ALA A 82 27.81 -1.15 3.45
CA ALA A 82 27.31 -1.13 4.82
C ALA A 82 27.62 0.23 5.44
N ILE A 83 26.75 1.22 5.18
CA ILE A 83 26.72 2.47 5.94
C ILE A 83 26.52 2.09 7.40
N GLU A 84 27.37 2.62 8.29
CA GLU A 84 27.26 2.44 9.74
C GLU A 84 25.83 2.76 10.16
N SER A 85 25.08 1.69 10.43
CA SER A 85 23.73 1.80 10.93
C SER A 85 23.86 2.43 12.30
N SER A 86 23.28 3.61 12.51
CA SER A 86 23.25 4.20 13.85
C SER A 86 22.62 3.18 14.80
N ASP A 87 23.40 2.65 15.73
CA ASP A 87 22.95 1.70 16.76
C ASP A 87 21.89 2.31 17.70
N ALA A 88 21.63 3.61 17.58
CA ALA A 88 20.55 4.27 18.29
C ALA A 88 19.21 3.60 17.96
N ALA A 89 18.54 3.09 19.01
CA ALA A 89 17.20 2.54 18.88
C ALA A 89 16.26 3.55 18.20
N LEU A 90 15.45 3.07 17.25
CA LEU A 90 14.39 3.88 16.68
C LEU A 90 13.30 4.13 17.73
N PRO A 91 12.55 5.25 17.62
CA PRO A 91 11.32 5.42 18.39
C PRO A 91 10.42 4.18 18.28
N PRO A 92 9.72 3.81 19.36
CA PRO A 92 8.90 2.61 19.37
C PRO A 92 7.81 2.68 18.28
N PRO A 93 7.50 1.55 17.62
CA PRO A 93 6.43 1.52 16.64
C PRO A 93 5.10 1.88 17.30
N GLY A 94 4.25 2.64 16.59
CA GLY A 94 2.96 3.09 17.11
C GLY A 94 3.00 4.43 17.85
N ALA A 95 4.18 5.00 18.11
CA ALA A 95 4.29 6.37 18.60
C ALA A 95 3.65 7.37 17.62
N ALA A 96 3.08 8.45 18.16
CA ALA A 96 2.47 9.49 17.34
C ALA A 96 3.53 10.16 16.44
N LEU A 97 3.29 10.15 15.13
CA LEU A 97 4.26 10.60 14.12
C LEU A 97 4.66 12.06 14.34
N ALA A 98 3.75 12.93 14.79
CA ALA A 98 4.06 14.32 15.11
C ALA A 98 5.21 14.47 16.14
N GLN A 99 5.34 13.51 17.07
CA GLN A 99 6.38 13.54 18.11
C GLN A 99 7.73 13.00 17.61
N THR A 100 7.70 12.11 16.61
CA THR A 100 8.90 11.42 16.12
C THR A 100 9.37 11.91 14.76
N TYR A 101 8.56 12.68 14.03
CA TYR A 101 8.78 13.09 12.64
C TYR A 101 10.12 13.81 12.46
N VAL A 102 10.40 14.83 13.29
CA VAL A 102 11.63 15.63 13.16
C VAL A 102 12.88 14.77 13.32
N GLU A 103 12.89 13.87 14.29
CA GLU A 103 14.03 12.98 14.54
C GLU A 103 14.17 11.91 13.45
N LEU A 104 13.06 11.28 13.03
CA LEU A 104 13.06 10.30 11.95
C LEU A 104 13.52 10.91 10.63
N LYS A 105 13.04 12.13 10.29
CA LYS A 105 13.42 12.87 9.09
C LYS A 105 14.91 13.21 9.10
N ARG A 106 15.41 13.74 10.22
CA ARG A 106 16.84 14.05 10.40
C ARG A 106 17.71 12.80 10.23
N ARG A 107 17.34 11.66 10.85
CA ARG A 107 18.07 10.39 10.71
C ARG A 107 18.01 9.84 9.28
N ALA A 108 16.83 9.87 8.65
CA ALA A 108 16.66 9.46 7.27
C ALA A 108 17.55 10.29 6.33
N GLN A 109 17.60 11.61 6.51
CA GLN A 109 18.49 12.48 5.76
C GLN A 109 19.97 12.16 6.00
N ALA A 110 20.33 11.77 7.22
CA ALA A 110 21.69 11.39 7.61
C ALA A 110 22.15 10.01 7.11
N GLY A 111 21.33 9.26 6.36
CA GLY A 111 21.73 7.94 5.85
C GLY A 111 21.10 6.73 6.55
N ASP A 112 20.29 6.95 7.58
CA ASP A 112 19.68 5.85 8.33
C ASP A 112 18.50 5.24 7.57
N ASN A 113 18.75 4.12 6.90
CA ASN A 113 17.79 3.37 6.12
C ASN A 113 16.57 2.92 6.94
N ARG A 114 16.79 2.51 8.20
CA ARG A 114 15.70 2.04 9.07
C ARG A 114 14.79 3.21 9.45
N ALA A 115 15.36 4.37 9.75
CA ALA A 115 14.59 5.59 10.00
C ALA A 115 13.81 6.03 8.76
N SER A 116 14.42 5.97 7.57
CA SER A 116 13.77 6.33 6.30
C SER A 116 12.60 5.41 5.98
N CYS A 117 12.79 4.09 6.08
CA CYS A 117 11.72 3.11 5.87
C CYS A 117 10.58 3.28 6.90
N ARG A 118 10.91 3.55 8.16
CA ARG A 118 9.92 3.81 9.22
C ARG A 118 9.10 5.06 8.91
N LEU A 119 9.77 6.16 8.57
CA LEU A 119 9.15 7.43 8.24
C LEU A 119 8.21 7.31 7.03
N ALA A 120 8.69 6.69 5.95
CA ALA A 120 7.88 6.42 4.76
C ALA A 120 6.59 5.64 5.10
N THR A 121 6.71 4.62 5.96
CA THR A 121 5.57 3.80 6.39
C THR A 121 4.55 4.60 7.18
N ASP A 122 5.00 5.41 8.15
CA ASP A 122 4.10 6.21 8.99
C ASP A 122 3.45 7.36 8.21
N ILE A 123 4.18 8.05 7.32
CA ILE A 123 3.58 9.07 6.43
C ILE A 123 2.54 8.42 5.51
N GLY A 124 2.88 7.28 4.89
CA GLY A 124 1.95 6.56 4.00
C GLY A 124 0.72 6.00 4.73
N ARG A 125 0.84 5.72 6.03
CA ARG A 125 -0.31 5.42 6.90
C ARG A 125 -1.20 6.65 7.06
N CYS A 126 -0.63 7.80 7.41
CA CYS A 126 -1.40 9.02 7.62
C CYS A 126 -2.02 9.60 6.35
N ALA A 127 -1.36 9.47 5.20
CA ALA A 127 -1.92 9.85 3.91
C ALA A 127 -3.16 9.02 3.52
N ARG A 128 -3.32 7.80 4.06
CA ARG A 128 -4.47 6.93 3.80
C ARG A 128 -5.61 7.09 4.81
N LEU A 129 -5.43 7.84 5.89
CA LEU A 129 -6.40 7.91 6.99
C LEU A 129 -7.82 8.28 6.53
N GLU A 130 -7.96 9.28 5.66
CA GLU A 130 -9.28 9.69 5.14
C GLU A 130 -9.94 8.61 4.27
N ARG A 131 -9.12 7.85 3.51
CA ARG A 131 -9.61 6.72 2.72
C ARG A 131 -10.10 5.60 3.62
N GLU A 132 -9.37 5.30 4.70
CA GLU A 132 -9.77 4.28 5.69
C GLU A 132 -11.04 4.68 6.44
N ARG A 133 -11.22 5.97 6.76
CA ARG A 133 -12.48 6.51 7.32
C ARG A 133 -13.64 6.32 6.36
N SER A 134 -13.45 6.66 5.10
CA SER A 134 -14.47 6.50 4.06
C SER A 134 -14.82 5.01 3.83
N TYR A 135 -13.82 4.14 3.91
CA TYR A 135 -14.01 2.69 3.81
C TYR A 135 -14.81 2.13 4.99
N LEU A 136 -14.53 2.57 6.22
CA LEU A 136 -15.35 2.17 7.38
C LEU A 136 -16.82 2.61 7.23
N GLN A 137 -17.06 3.81 6.70
CA GLN A 137 -18.41 4.30 6.42
C GLN A 137 -19.13 3.42 5.39
N SER A 138 -18.44 2.97 4.34
CA SER A 138 -19.06 2.11 3.32
C SER A 138 -19.43 0.73 3.87
N ILE A 139 -18.56 0.10 4.67
CA ILE A 139 -18.85 -1.19 5.32
C ILE A 139 -20.00 -1.06 6.32
N THR A 140 -20.02 0.04 7.09
CA THR A 140 -21.11 0.29 8.05
C THR A 140 -22.45 0.47 7.33
N ARG A 141 -22.43 1.16 6.18
CA ARG A 141 -23.62 1.30 5.34
C ARG A 141 -24.08 -0.04 4.78
N GLU A 142 -23.17 -0.88 4.30
CA GLU A 142 -23.46 -2.24 3.83
C GLU A 142 -24.14 -3.06 4.94
N ALA A 143 -23.59 -3.04 6.15
CA ALA A 143 -24.20 -3.70 7.30
C ALA A 143 -25.63 -3.20 7.59
N SER A 144 -25.88 -1.90 7.44
CA SER A 144 -27.21 -1.31 7.72
C SER A 144 -28.30 -1.67 6.72
N ILE A 145 -27.93 -2.07 5.50
CA ILE A 145 -28.88 -2.41 4.42
C ILE A 145 -29.00 -3.93 4.22
N ALA A 146 -28.15 -4.72 4.85
CA ALA A 146 -28.21 -6.17 4.80
C ALA A 146 -29.52 -6.69 5.42
N GLU A 147 -29.97 -7.85 4.96
CA GLU A 147 -31.12 -8.53 5.56
C GLU A 147 -30.79 -8.90 7.01
N ARG A 148 -31.74 -8.64 7.92
CA ARG A 148 -31.55 -8.92 9.34
C ARG A 148 -31.35 -10.40 9.60
N ASP A 149 -30.43 -10.71 10.51
CA ASP A 149 -30.03 -12.06 10.91
C ASP A 149 -29.43 -12.88 9.75
N SER A 150 -29.05 -12.22 8.65
CA SER A 150 -28.36 -12.88 7.53
C SER A 150 -26.88 -13.06 7.81
N ALA A 151 -26.27 -14.06 7.16
CA ALA A 151 -24.82 -14.24 7.19
C ALA A 151 -24.06 -13.01 6.65
N ILE A 152 -24.67 -12.29 5.69
CA ILE A 152 -24.10 -11.07 5.09
C ILE A 152 -24.03 -9.95 6.12
N GLU A 153 -25.10 -9.73 6.89
CA GLU A 153 -25.10 -8.75 7.99
C GLU A 153 -24.02 -9.08 9.02
N ALA A 154 -23.95 -10.34 9.46
CA ALA A 154 -22.97 -10.78 10.45
C ALA A 154 -21.51 -10.58 9.96
N GLU A 155 -21.23 -10.88 8.68
CA GLU A 155 -19.92 -10.65 8.10
C GLU A 155 -19.59 -9.15 8.00
N ALA A 156 -20.54 -8.33 7.54
CA ALA A 156 -20.35 -6.88 7.42
C ALA A 156 -20.08 -6.23 8.78
N ILE A 157 -20.80 -6.63 9.83
CA ILE A 157 -20.54 -6.20 11.22
C ILE A 157 -19.14 -6.61 11.67
N ALA A 158 -18.74 -7.86 11.42
CA ALA A 158 -17.41 -8.34 11.80
C ALA A 158 -16.28 -7.60 11.06
N ARG A 159 -16.48 -7.27 9.76
CA ARG A 159 -15.55 -6.44 8.98
C ARG A 159 -15.47 -5.03 9.54
N ALA A 160 -16.62 -4.39 9.81
CA ALA A 160 -16.66 -3.05 10.40
C ALA A 160 -15.91 -3.01 11.74
N ALA A 161 -16.14 -3.99 12.62
CA ALA A 161 -15.47 -4.05 13.92
C ALA A 161 -13.94 -4.23 13.82
N ARG A 162 -13.44 -4.98 12.83
CA ARG A 162 -11.99 -5.07 12.57
C ARG A 162 -11.45 -3.72 12.08
N GLN A 163 -12.12 -3.15 11.07
CA GLN A 163 -11.74 -1.87 10.48
C GLN A 163 -11.74 -0.73 11.51
N THR A 164 -12.68 -0.72 12.47
CA THR A 164 -12.70 0.26 13.57
C THR A 164 -11.43 0.19 14.40
N ARG A 165 -10.98 -1.01 14.80
CA ARG A 165 -9.75 -1.17 15.61
C ARG A 165 -8.50 -0.74 14.83
N ASP A 166 -8.45 -1.08 13.54
CA ASP A 166 -7.34 -0.69 12.68
C ASP A 166 -7.29 0.83 12.51
N LEU A 167 -8.47 1.47 12.37
CA LEU A 167 -8.60 2.92 12.28
C LEU A 167 -8.19 3.61 13.59
N GLU A 168 -8.59 3.11 14.76
CA GLU A 168 -8.19 3.66 16.06
C GLU A 168 -6.66 3.66 16.23
N GLN A 169 -5.98 2.58 15.83
CA GLN A 169 -4.51 2.50 15.86
C GLN A 169 -3.88 3.50 14.88
N LEU A 170 -4.48 3.64 13.69
CA LEU A 170 -4.01 4.58 12.67
C LEU A 170 -4.15 6.03 13.14
N GLU A 171 -5.28 6.37 13.76
CA GLU A 171 -5.55 7.69 14.34
C GLU A 171 -4.58 8.02 15.47
N ALA A 172 -4.22 7.04 16.31
CA ALA A 172 -3.22 7.23 17.36
C ALA A 172 -1.84 7.58 16.78
N ILE A 173 -1.42 6.90 15.71
CA ILE A 173 -0.16 7.19 15.01
C ILE A 173 -0.21 8.57 14.35
N CYS A 174 -1.33 8.93 13.72
CA CYS A 174 -1.44 10.16 12.92
C CYS A 174 -1.85 11.39 13.74
N LYS A 175 -1.98 11.26 15.05
CA LYS A 175 -2.41 12.34 15.95
C LYS A 175 -1.50 13.58 15.80
N GLY A 176 -2.09 14.67 15.30
CA GLY A 176 -1.41 15.96 15.13
C GLY A 176 -0.44 16.01 13.96
N PHE A 177 -0.47 15.04 13.05
CA PHE A 177 0.36 14.99 11.86
C PHE A 177 -0.48 15.07 10.60
N THR A 178 -0.14 15.99 9.70
CA THR A 178 -0.69 16.09 8.35
C THR A 178 0.49 16.04 7.38
N PRO A 179 0.53 15.07 6.44
CA PRO A 179 1.58 15.05 5.41
C PRO A 179 1.58 16.35 4.62
N GLU A 180 2.77 16.88 4.29
CA GLU A 180 2.89 18.06 3.42
C GLU A 180 2.48 17.72 1.98
N SER A 181 2.77 16.49 1.56
CA SER A 181 2.47 15.97 0.23
C SER A 181 2.19 14.46 0.30
N PRO A 182 1.28 13.94 -0.55
CA PRO A 182 1.11 12.49 -0.70
C PRO A 182 2.38 11.80 -1.21
N HIS A 183 3.29 12.52 -1.88
CA HIS A 183 4.55 12.00 -2.39
C HIS A 183 5.65 11.89 -1.33
N GLU A 184 5.53 12.56 -0.18
CA GLU A 184 6.61 12.57 0.82
C GLU A 184 6.92 11.15 1.35
N ALA A 185 5.89 10.31 1.50
CA ALA A 185 6.08 8.90 1.86
C ALA A 185 6.91 8.14 0.82
N TRP A 186 6.68 8.44 -0.46
CA TRP A 186 7.39 7.83 -1.58
C TRP A 186 8.85 8.25 -1.62
N ASP A 187 9.13 9.53 -1.41
CA ASP A 187 10.50 10.06 -1.43
C ASP A 187 11.37 9.36 -0.38
N PHE A 188 10.87 9.18 0.84
CA PHE A 188 11.61 8.46 1.89
C PHE A 188 11.70 6.95 1.64
N LEU A 189 10.74 6.35 0.93
CA LEU A 189 10.80 4.94 0.57
C LEU A 189 11.83 4.72 -0.54
N LEU A 190 11.85 5.58 -1.56
CA LEU A 190 12.85 5.59 -2.63
C LEU A 190 14.24 5.80 -2.06
N LEU A 191 14.42 6.80 -1.19
CA LEU A 191 15.69 7.07 -0.52
C LEU A 191 16.22 5.86 0.26
N ALA A 192 15.34 5.13 0.96
CA ALA A 192 15.72 3.92 1.68
C ALA A 192 16.14 2.79 0.71
N ALA A 193 15.42 2.62 -0.40
CA ALA A 193 15.70 1.59 -1.40
C ALA A 193 17.00 1.86 -2.18
N GLU A 194 17.25 3.11 -2.60
CA GLU A 194 18.49 3.51 -3.26
C GLU A 194 19.73 3.24 -2.39
N ARG A 195 19.54 3.17 -1.08
CA ARG A 195 20.58 2.88 -0.09
C ARG A 195 20.63 1.42 0.35
N GLY A 196 19.94 0.52 -0.34
CA GLY A 196 20.04 -0.92 -0.08
C GLY A 196 19.02 -1.49 0.92
N ASP A 197 18.01 -0.72 1.38
CA ASP A 197 16.97 -1.28 2.24
C ASP A 197 16.04 -2.22 1.44
N VAL A 198 16.21 -3.52 1.64
CA VAL A 198 15.44 -4.57 0.94
C VAL A 198 13.93 -4.43 1.18
N ARG A 199 13.50 -4.00 2.37
CA ARG A 199 12.06 -3.84 2.65
C ARG A 199 11.49 -2.65 1.88
N ALA A 200 12.26 -1.58 1.75
CA ALA A 200 11.89 -0.44 0.93
C ALA A 200 11.82 -0.81 -0.56
N MET A 201 12.79 -1.58 -1.08
CA MET A 201 12.77 -2.09 -2.46
C MET A 201 11.51 -2.93 -2.73
N VAL A 202 11.18 -3.86 -1.84
CA VAL A 202 9.93 -4.66 -1.95
C VAL A 202 8.71 -3.74 -1.87
N GLY A 203 8.74 -2.73 -1.00
CA GLY A 203 7.67 -1.75 -0.87
C GLY A 203 7.40 -0.95 -2.15
N LEU A 204 8.46 -0.52 -2.85
CA LEU A 204 8.37 0.14 -4.16
C LEU A 204 7.84 -0.80 -5.23
N ALA A 205 8.39 -2.02 -5.31
CA ALA A 205 7.96 -3.00 -6.31
C ALA A 205 6.48 -3.40 -6.14
N ALA A 206 6.01 -3.52 -4.90
CA ALA A 206 4.64 -3.93 -4.60
C ALA A 206 3.61 -2.82 -4.87
N ARG A 207 4.01 -1.55 -4.84
CA ARG A 207 3.08 -0.42 -4.89
C ARG A 207 3.64 0.75 -5.72
N PRO A 208 4.18 0.58 -6.93
CA PRO A 208 4.82 1.68 -7.66
C PRO A 208 3.91 2.93 -7.72
N PRO A 209 4.47 4.15 -7.71
CA PRO A 209 3.67 5.34 -7.99
C PRO A 209 3.15 5.23 -9.43
N LEU A 210 1.88 4.82 -9.58
CA LEU A 210 1.29 4.47 -10.88
C LEU A 210 0.69 5.67 -11.62
N ASP A 211 0.66 6.87 -11.03
CA ASP A 211 0.43 8.14 -11.73
C ASP A 211 0.94 9.34 -10.89
N GLU A 212 1.25 10.46 -11.55
CA GLU A 212 1.62 11.74 -10.93
C GLU A 212 0.38 12.57 -10.50
N SER A 213 -0.84 12.04 -10.62
CA SER A 213 -2.08 12.82 -10.49
C SER A 213 -2.79 12.71 -9.13
N TYR A 214 -2.07 12.34 -8.07
CA TYR A 214 -2.59 12.36 -6.69
C TYR A 214 -2.56 13.74 -6.04
#